data_AF-A0A8S4QE08-F1
#
_entry.id   AF-A0A8S4QE08-F1
#
_cell.length_a   1.000
_cell.length_b   1.000
_cell.length_c   1.000
_cell.angle_alpha   90.00
_cell.angle_beta   90.00
_cell.angle_gamma   90.00
#
_symmetry.space_group_name_H-M   'P 1'
#
loop_
_entity.id
_entity.type
_entity.pdbx_description
1 polymer ?
#
loop_
_entity_poly.entity_id
_entity_poly.type
_entity_poly.pdbx_seq_one_letter_code
_entity_poly.pdbx_strand_id
1 'polypeptide(L)'
;MSAHIIPTPEDSEKGAVEERFASLCYAGHMPGYTMGYNENGLVFSINTLSPLILKPGNTPRTFITRALLSSKNFAESEKILRDEGLGIGNGFSINMIWTDNKGDRKIYNAEVAPDLTGDRSLVNIHGFADEPLVHTN
;
A
#
# COMPACT_ATOMS: atom_id res chain seq x y z
N MET A 1 -13.21 -14.59 -4.77
CA MET A 1 -13.62 -14.37 -3.37
C MET A 1 -13.12 -12.98 -3.00
N SER A 2 -14.02 -12.04 -2.69
CA SER A 2 -13.70 -10.65 -2.37
C SER A 2 -14.27 -10.30 -0.99
N ALA A 3 -13.53 -9.54 -0.20
CA ALA A 3 -14.01 -8.96 1.04
C ALA A 3 -14.80 -7.68 0.74
N HIS A 4 -15.87 -7.47 1.50
CA HIS A 4 -16.63 -6.23 1.52
C HIS A 4 -16.79 -5.83 2.98
N ILE A 5 -16.15 -4.73 3.36
CA ILE A 5 -16.17 -4.19 4.72
C ILE A 5 -17.06 -2.96 4.70
N ILE A 6 -18.11 -2.99 5.50
CA ILE A 6 -19.01 -1.85 5.72
C ILE A 6 -18.76 -1.38 7.16
N PRO A 7 -18.21 -0.18 7.37
CA PRO A 7 -17.94 0.32 8.72
C PRO A 7 -19.26 0.58 9.45
N THR A 8 -19.24 0.42 10.78
CA THR A 8 -20.34 0.91 11.60
C THR A 8 -20.35 2.45 11.62
N PRO A 9 -21.43 3.10 12.08
CA PRO A 9 -21.42 4.55 12.26
C PRO A 9 -20.28 5.04 13.18
N GLU A 10 -20.02 4.33 14.29
CA GLU A 10 -18.93 4.66 15.22
C GLU A 10 -17.55 4.55 14.55
N ASP A 11 -17.32 3.50 13.75
CA ASP A 11 -16.06 3.34 13.02
C ASP A 11 -15.88 4.44 11.97
N SER A 12 -16.96 4.83 11.30
CA SER A 12 -16.96 5.90 10.29
C SER A 12 -16.63 7.26 10.91
N GLU A 13 -17.12 7.55 12.11
CA GLU A 13 -16.75 8.74 12.89
C GLU A 13 -15.25 8.76 13.23
N LYS A 14 -14.64 7.57 13.39
CA LYS A 14 -13.19 7.41 13.60
C LYS A 14 -12.39 7.33 12.29
N GLY A 15 -13.04 7.50 11.14
CA GLY A 15 -12.40 7.57 9.82
C GLY A 15 -12.32 6.25 9.06
N ALA A 16 -12.99 5.19 9.52
CA ALA A 16 -13.14 3.98 8.72
C ALA A 16 -13.99 4.25 7.48
N VAL A 17 -13.69 3.54 6.39
CA VAL A 17 -14.37 3.68 5.09
C VAL A 17 -14.93 2.35 4.64
N GLU A 18 -15.92 2.38 3.75
CA GLU A 18 -16.34 1.18 3.03
C GLU A 18 -15.21 0.70 2.12
N GLU A 19 -14.93 -0.59 2.14
CA GLU A 19 -13.85 -1.19 1.35
C GLU A 19 -14.34 -2.43 0.62
N ARG A 20 -13.98 -2.55 -0.67
CA ARG A 20 -14.12 -3.78 -1.44
C ARG A 20 -12.79 -4.17 -2.05
N PHE A 21 -12.27 -5.32 -1.65
CA PHE A 21 -10.96 -5.77 -2.11
C PHE A 21 -10.83 -7.30 -2.13
N ALA A 22 -9.80 -7.79 -2.80
CA ALA A 22 -9.31 -9.15 -2.61
C ALA A 22 -7.80 -9.13 -2.43
N SER A 23 -7.28 -10.06 -1.62
CA SER A 23 -5.86 -10.16 -1.33
C SER A 23 -5.49 -11.59 -1.02
N LEU A 24 -4.30 -12.01 -1.44
CA LEU A 24 -3.72 -13.26 -0.96
C LEU A 24 -3.28 -13.06 0.49
N CYS A 25 -3.78 -13.92 1.38
CA CYS A 25 -3.51 -13.80 2.81
C CYS A 25 -3.20 -15.17 3.42
N TYR A 26 -2.25 -15.19 4.34
CA TYR A 26 -2.00 -16.35 5.20
C TYR A 26 -2.90 -16.28 6.43
N ALA A 27 -3.33 -17.44 6.95
CA ALA A 27 -4.10 -17.47 8.18
C ALA A 27 -3.36 -16.77 9.32
N GLY A 28 -4.04 -15.87 10.03
CA GLY A 28 -3.47 -15.07 11.11
C GLY A 28 -2.75 -13.78 10.66
N HIS A 29 -2.66 -13.50 9.36
CA HIS A 29 -2.11 -12.25 8.84
C HIS A 29 -3.24 -11.29 8.42
N MET A 30 -2.95 -9.99 8.42
CA MET A 30 -3.82 -9.00 7.77
C MET A 30 -3.70 -9.11 6.25
N PRO A 31 -4.79 -8.86 5.49
CA PRO A 31 -4.72 -8.81 4.04
C PRO A 31 -3.88 -7.61 3.57
N GLY A 32 -3.31 -7.72 2.37
CA GLY A 32 -2.53 -6.68 1.70
C GLY A 32 -1.02 -6.92 1.72
N TYR A 33 -0.49 -7.72 2.66
CA TYR A 33 0.97 -7.89 2.78
C TYR A 33 1.65 -8.50 1.53
N THR A 34 0.97 -9.35 0.78
CA THR A 34 1.58 -10.05 -0.37
C THR A 34 1.22 -9.36 -1.69
N MET A 35 -0.07 -9.30 -1.99
CA MET A 35 -0.66 -8.73 -3.20
C MET A 35 -2.14 -8.51 -2.99
N GLY A 36 -2.76 -7.64 -3.78
CA GLY A 36 -4.20 -7.45 -3.75
C GLY A 36 -4.69 -6.48 -4.81
N TYR A 37 -5.99 -6.35 -4.87
CA TYR A 37 -6.66 -5.34 -5.69
C TYR A 37 -7.93 -4.84 -5.00
N ASN A 38 -8.38 -3.65 -5.36
CA ASN A 38 -9.62 -3.06 -4.85
C ASN A 38 -10.56 -2.60 -5.96
N GLU A 39 -11.76 -2.19 -5.58
CA GLU A 39 -12.78 -1.70 -6.52
C GLU A 39 -12.43 -0.38 -7.22
N ASN A 40 -11.45 0.36 -6.69
CA ASN A 40 -11.05 1.66 -7.22
C ASN A 40 -10.02 1.54 -8.35
N GLY A 41 -9.69 0.32 -8.79
CA GLY A 41 -8.78 0.06 -9.90
C GLY A 41 -7.31 -0.07 -9.52
N LEU A 42 -6.99 -0.15 -8.22
CA LEU A 42 -5.64 -0.49 -7.77
C LEU A 42 -5.43 -2.00 -7.84
N VAL A 43 -4.33 -2.42 -8.45
CA VAL A 43 -3.76 -3.76 -8.34
C VAL A 43 -2.31 -3.61 -7.87
N PHE A 44 -1.87 -4.40 -6.90
CA PHE A 44 -0.51 -4.29 -6.40
C PHE A 44 0.10 -5.60 -5.92
N SER A 45 1.43 -5.62 -5.88
CA SER A 45 2.24 -6.65 -5.21
C SER A 45 3.35 -6.03 -4.39
N ILE A 46 3.77 -6.73 -3.33
CA ILE A 46 4.76 -6.27 -2.36
C ILE A 46 5.99 -7.16 -2.41
N ASN A 47 7.16 -6.52 -2.50
CA ASN A 47 8.45 -7.15 -2.31
C ASN A 47 9.07 -6.64 -1.01
N THR A 48 9.37 -7.54 -0.09
CA THR A 48 9.96 -7.17 1.19
C THR A 48 11.41 -6.76 1.01
N LEU A 49 11.73 -5.53 1.40
CA LEU A 49 13.11 -5.05 1.49
C LEU A 49 13.60 -5.22 2.93
N SER A 50 14.90 -5.44 3.09
CA SER A 50 15.55 -5.58 4.40
C SER A 50 16.57 -4.45 4.59
N PRO A 51 16.12 -3.24 5.00
CA PRO A 51 17.04 -2.15 5.31
C PRO A 51 18.02 -2.54 6.41
N LEU A 52 19.25 -2.02 6.34
CA LEU A 52 20.27 -2.24 7.36
C LEU A 52 19.83 -1.75 8.75
N ILE A 53 19.14 -0.60 8.78
CA ILE A 53 18.64 0.01 10.00
C ILE A 53 17.12 0.05 9.92
N LEU A 54 16.47 -0.55 10.93
CA LEU A 54 15.03 -0.46 11.14
C LEU A 54 14.73 0.69 12.11
N LYS A 55 13.48 1.13 12.15
CA LYS A 55 13.02 2.15 13.11
C LYS A 55 11.96 1.53 14.04
N PRO A 56 12.36 1.00 15.21
CA PRO A 56 11.39 0.45 16.17
C PRO A 56 10.40 1.51 16.66
N GLY A 57 9.16 1.09 16.92
CA GLY A 57 8.07 1.99 17.35
C GLY A 57 7.29 2.64 16.20
N ASN A 58 7.79 2.53 14.98
CA ASN A 58 7.12 3.02 13.77
C ASN A 58 6.16 1.99 13.15
N THR A 59 5.34 2.44 12.20
CA THR A 59 4.29 1.63 11.59
C THR A 59 4.89 0.40 10.87
N PRO A 60 4.49 -0.83 11.23
CA PRO A 60 4.90 -2.01 10.48
C PRO A 60 4.30 -2.00 9.07
N ARG A 61 5.08 -2.43 8.06
CA ARG A 61 4.62 -2.50 6.66
C ARG A 61 3.28 -3.19 6.47
N THR A 62 2.95 -4.19 7.29
CA THR A 62 1.67 -4.93 7.20
C THR A 62 0.45 -4.02 7.38
N PHE A 63 0.55 -2.98 8.23
CA PHE A 63 -0.51 -1.98 8.39
C PHE A 63 -0.57 -1.03 7.19
N ILE A 64 0.58 -0.57 6.68
CA ILE A 64 0.65 0.26 5.47
C ILE A 64 0.04 -0.47 4.27
N THR A 65 0.46 -1.71 4.03
CA THR A 65 -0.04 -2.52 2.91
C THR A 65 -1.51 -2.91 3.05
N ARG A 66 -1.99 -3.04 4.30
CA ARG A 66 -3.42 -3.23 4.57
C ARG A 66 -4.20 -1.98 4.22
N ALA A 67 -3.71 -0.81 4.62
CA ALA A 67 -4.35 0.48 4.33
C ALA A 67 -4.41 0.75 2.80
N LEU A 68 -3.42 0.32 2.02
CA LEU A 68 -3.45 0.48 0.57
C LEU A 68 -4.67 -0.16 -0.11
N LEU A 69 -5.27 -1.20 0.48
CA LEU A 69 -6.49 -1.81 -0.06
C LEU A 69 -7.69 -0.86 -0.05
N SER A 70 -7.69 0.18 0.80
CA SER A 70 -8.74 1.22 0.82
C SER A 70 -8.48 2.41 -0.11
N SER A 71 -7.30 2.46 -0.74
CA SER A 71 -6.89 3.60 -1.56
C SER A 71 -7.81 3.81 -2.77
N LYS A 72 -8.28 5.05 -2.98
CA LYS A 72 -9.20 5.38 -4.07
C LYS A 72 -8.51 5.88 -5.32
N ASN A 73 -7.26 6.33 -5.21
CA ASN A 73 -6.48 6.84 -6.30
C ASN A 73 -4.99 6.87 -5.95
N PHE A 74 -4.16 7.12 -6.96
CA PHE A 74 -2.71 7.16 -6.80
C PHE A 74 -2.24 8.14 -5.71
N ALA A 75 -2.86 9.31 -5.59
CA ALA A 75 -2.47 10.30 -4.59
C ALA A 75 -2.78 9.84 -3.15
N GLU A 76 -3.90 9.14 -2.93
CA GLU A 76 -4.19 8.51 -1.65
C GLU A 76 -3.20 7.38 -1.33
N SER A 77 -2.82 6.57 -2.33
CA SER A 77 -1.76 5.57 -2.14
C SER A 77 -0.45 6.22 -1.72
N GLU A 78 -0.02 7.28 -2.39
CA GLU A 78 1.20 8.00 -2.01
C GLU A 78 1.12 8.52 -0.56
N LYS A 79 -0.02 9.10 -0.16
CA LYS A 79 -0.25 9.54 1.22
C LYS A 79 -0.13 8.39 2.22
N ILE A 80 -0.72 7.23 1.91
CA ILE A 80 -0.63 6.01 2.74
C ILE A 80 0.83 5.52 2.85
N LEU A 81 1.58 5.50 1.75
CA LEU A 81 2.99 5.08 1.75
C LEU A 81 3.86 6.02 2.59
N ARG A 82 3.55 7.33 2.54
CA ARG A 82 4.26 8.36 3.32
C ARG A 82 4.01 8.25 4.82
N ASP A 83 2.82 7.82 5.23
CA ASP A 83 2.46 7.61 6.65
C ASP A 83 2.88 8.79 7.55
N GLU A 84 2.46 10.00 7.17
CA GLU A 84 2.86 11.22 7.86
C GLU A 84 2.42 11.23 9.34
N GLY A 85 3.33 11.61 10.22
CA GLY A 85 3.17 11.64 11.67
C GLY A 85 3.82 10.46 12.40
N LEU A 86 4.15 9.36 11.70
CA LEU A 86 4.92 8.26 12.27
C LEU A 86 5.99 7.76 11.29
N GLY A 87 5.58 7.32 10.10
CA GLY A 87 6.43 6.71 9.09
C GLY A 87 6.64 5.21 9.32
N ILE A 88 7.16 4.52 8.32
CA ILE A 88 7.35 3.07 8.37
C ILE A 88 8.54 2.62 9.23
N GLY A 89 8.41 1.46 9.88
CA GLY A 89 9.48 0.84 10.67
C GLY A 89 10.39 -0.11 9.88
N ASN A 90 9.89 -0.70 8.79
CA ASN A 90 10.59 -1.67 7.97
C ASN A 90 10.28 -1.50 6.47
N GLY A 91 11.30 -1.57 5.62
CA GLY A 91 11.17 -1.25 4.20
C GLY A 91 10.38 -2.28 3.38
N PHE A 92 9.88 -1.83 2.23
CA PHE A 92 9.31 -2.66 1.17
C PHE A 92 9.32 -1.90 -0.16
N SER A 93 9.13 -2.64 -1.24
CA SER A 93 8.83 -2.10 -2.56
C SER A 93 7.46 -2.56 -2.99
N ILE A 94 6.73 -1.69 -3.67
CA ILE A 94 5.40 -1.97 -4.20
C ILE A 94 5.36 -1.73 -5.69
N ASN A 95 4.89 -2.74 -6.42
CA ASN A 95 4.46 -2.56 -7.82
C ASN A 95 2.97 -2.25 -7.81
N MET A 96 2.56 -1.17 -8.47
CA MET A 96 1.17 -0.73 -8.57
C MET A 96 0.76 -0.63 -10.02
N ILE A 97 -0.45 -1.09 -10.32
CA ILE A 97 -1.16 -0.78 -11.55
C ILE A 97 -2.44 -0.07 -11.14
N TRP A 98 -2.67 1.10 -11.74
CA TRP A 98 -3.94 1.82 -11.67
C TRP A 98 -4.66 1.68 -13.00
N THR A 99 -5.86 1.10 -12.98
CA THR A 99 -6.73 0.96 -14.14
C THR A 99 -7.94 1.86 -14.03
N ASP A 100 -8.44 2.38 -15.14
CA ASP A 100 -9.74 3.07 -15.19
C ASP A 100 -10.80 2.28 -15.98
N ASN A 101 -12.04 2.79 -15.98
CA ASN A 101 -13.17 2.16 -16.68
C ASN A 101 -13.05 2.21 -18.21
N LYS A 102 -12.09 2.96 -18.76
CA LYS A 102 -11.84 3.07 -20.22
C LYS A 102 -10.75 2.10 -20.68
N GLY A 103 -10.13 1.38 -19.75
CA GLY A 103 -9.06 0.43 -20.03
C GLY A 103 -7.67 1.07 -20.04
N ASP A 104 -7.55 2.36 -19.68
CA ASP A 104 -6.25 2.98 -19.49
C ASP A 104 -5.59 2.40 -18.24
N ARG A 105 -4.27 2.19 -18.31
CA ARG A 105 -3.46 1.72 -17.18
C ARG A 105 -2.26 2.61 -16.95
N LYS A 106 -1.89 2.77 -15.69
CA LYS A 106 -0.64 3.41 -15.29
C LYS A 106 0.11 2.48 -14.35
N ILE A 107 1.38 2.24 -14.66
CA ILE A 107 2.23 1.30 -13.92
C ILE A 107 3.23 2.12 -13.12
N TYR A 108 3.39 1.78 -11.84
CA TYR A 108 4.32 2.43 -10.95
C TYR A 108 5.07 1.40 -10.11
N ASN A 109 6.32 1.72 -9.77
CA ASN A 109 6.99 1.13 -8.63
C ASN A 109 7.20 2.23 -7.58
N ALA A 110 7.03 1.88 -6.31
CA ALA A 110 7.47 2.73 -5.21
C ALA A 110 8.33 1.95 -4.22
N GLU A 111 9.49 2.49 -3.88
CA GLU A 111 10.30 2.01 -2.77
C GLU A 111 10.01 2.84 -1.52
N VAL A 112 9.78 2.15 -0.41
CA VAL A 112 9.42 2.74 0.87
C VAL A 112 10.44 2.30 1.92
N ALA A 113 11.04 3.27 2.59
CA ALA A 113 12.05 3.04 3.62
C ALA A 113 11.79 3.89 4.89
N PRO A 114 12.27 3.44 6.06
CA PRO A 114 12.24 4.26 7.26
C PRO A 114 13.06 5.55 7.08
N ASP A 115 12.50 6.70 7.45
CA ASP A 115 13.27 7.91 7.69
C ASP A 115 13.74 7.92 9.15
N LEU A 116 15.04 7.85 9.38
CA LEU A 116 15.62 7.81 10.73
C LEU A 116 15.56 9.16 11.46
N THR A 117 15.24 10.24 10.74
CA THR A 117 15.27 11.61 11.25
C THR A 117 13.90 12.30 11.21
N GLY A 118 13.02 11.86 10.29
CA GLY A 118 11.68 12.40 10.12
C GLY A 118 10.57 11.62 10.82
N ASP A 119 9.34 12.07 10.64
CA ASP A 119 8.08 11.48 11.13
C ASP A 119 7.23 10.94 9.97
N ARG A 120 7.88 10.57 8.86
CA ARG A 120 7.25 10.03 7.65
C ARG A 120 8.18 9.04 6.98
N SER A 121 7.63 8.16 6.15
CA SER A 121 8.42 7.26 5.32
C SER A 121 9.16 8.01 4.22
N LEU A 122 10.36 7.55 3.89
CA LEU A 122 11.00 7.87 2.63
C LEU A 122 10.27 7.10 1.52
N VAL A 123 9.86 7.81 0.47
CA VAL A 123 9.14 7.20 -0.66
C VAL A 123 9.78 7.69 -1.96
N ASN A 124 10.30 6.75 -2.75
CA ASN A 124 10.78 6.99 -4.11
C ASN A 124 9.83 6.32 -5.10
N ILE A 125 9.31 7.07 -6.07
CA ILE A 125 8.29 6.56 -7.02
C ILE A 125 8.81 6.70 -8.44
N HIS A 126 8.69 5.62 -9.21
CA HIS A 126 8.95 5.60 -10.63
C HIS A 126 7.71 5.17 -11.42
N GLY A 127 7.41 5.87 -12.52
CA GLY A 127 6.31 5.55 -13.42
C GLY A 127 6.80 4.89 -14.71
N PHE A 128 6.06 3.90 -15.20
CA PHE A 128 6.39 3.13 -16.40
C PHE A 128 5.25 3.29 -17.41
N ALA A 129 5.58 3.62 -18.66
CA ALA A 129 4.60 3.83 -19.72
C ALA A 129 4.31 2.53 -20.50
N ASP A 130 5.32 2.03 -21.22
CA ASP A 130 5.16 0.91 -22.16
C ASP A 130 6.15 -0.24 -21.91
N GLU A 131 6.75 -0.27 -20.73
CA GLU A 131 7.76 -1.28 -20.36
C GLU A 131 7.23 -2.24 -19.30
N PRO A 132 7.61 -3.53 -19.37
CA PRO A 132 7.39 -4.45 -18.27
C PRO A 132 8.12 -3.95 -17.00
N LEU A 133 7.40 -3.90 -15.89
CA LEU A 133 7.98 -3.66 -14.58
C LEU A 133 8.34 -5.00 -13.92
N VAL A 134 9.62 -5.20 -13.63
CA VAL A 134 10.12 -6.29 -12.81
C VAL A 134 10.87 -5.70 -11.62
N HIS A 135 10.50 -6.15 -10.43
CA HIS A 135 11.18 -5.78 -9.20
C HIS A 135 11.39 -7.05 -8.36
N THR A 136 12.52 -7.12 -7.65
CA THR A 136 12.90 -8.19 -6.71
C THR A 136 13.52 -7.58 -5.45
N ASN A 137 13.85 -8.40 -4.46
CA ASN A 137 14.34 -7.93 -3.15
C ASN A 137 15.85 -7.69 -3.13
#